data_AF-A0A6I9QL43-F1
#
_entry.id   AF-A0A6I9QL43-F1
#
_cell.length_a   1.000
_cell.length_b   1.000
_cell.length_c   1.000
_cell.angle_alpha   90.00
_cell.angle_beta   90.00
_cell.angle_gamma   90.00
#
_symmetry.space_group_name_H-M   'P 1'
#
loop_
_entity.id
_entity.type
_entity.pdbx_description
1 polymer ?
#
loop_
_entity_poly.entity_id
_entity_poly.type
_entity_poly.pdbx_seq_one_letter_code
_entity_poly.pdbx_strand_id
1 'polypeptide(L)'
;MLINIYFLVFRWWKDVGLGNRLSFARDRLVEYFFATGIVFKPHLGYCREELTKAFALVAIIDDFYDIYGTLDELNLFTSAVQRWDSNAMEGFPEYMKILYSALYNTTNEVADHIRREEGWDALPYLRKAVNSLSYPFFTLASW
;
A
#
# COMPACT_ATOMS: atom_id res chain seq x y z
N MET A 1 -15.49 1.15 18.55
CA MET A 1 -14.06 1.41 18.24
C MET A 1 -13.63 0.70 16.96
N LEU A 2 -13.76 -0.63 16.85
CA LEU A 2 -13.39 -1.38 15.63
C LEU A 2 -14.23 -1.03 14.39
N ILE A 3 -15.56 -0.91 14.54
CA ILE A 3 -16.46 -0.52 13.44
C ILE A 3 -16.05 0.81 12.79
N ASN A 4 -15.55 1.76 13.58
CA ASN A 4 -15.12 3.06 13.07
C ASN A 4 -13.87 2.94 12.18
N ILE A 5 -12.90 2.11 12.58
CA ILE A 5 -11.69 1.82 11.78
C ILE A 5 -12.09 1.18 10.44
N TYR A 6 -13.03 0.24 10.44
CA TYR A 6 -13.50 -0.38 9.20
C TYR A 6 -14.09 0.66 8.25
N PHE A 7 -14.93 1.58 8.75
CA PHE A 7 -15.49 2.65 7.92
C PHE A 7 -14.43 3.59 7.34
N LEU A 8 -13.41 3.96 8.13
CA LEU A 8 -12.32 4.81 7.66
C LEU A 8 -11.49 4.14 6.56
N VAL A 9 -11.13 2.87 6.77
CA VAL A 9 -10.39 2.08 5.79
C VAL A 9 -11.24 1.83 4.53
N PHE A 10 -12.53 1.53 4.68
CA PHE A 10 -13.44 1.34 3.56
C PHE A 10 -13.62 2.62 2.74
N ARG A 11 -13.70 3.77 3.41
CA ARG A 11 -13.76 5.07 2.73
C ARG A 11 -12.47 5.33 1.94
N TRP A 12 -11.30 5.15 2.55
CA TRP A 12 -10.01 5.23 1.85
C TRP A 12 -9.96 4.29 0.63
N TRP A 13 -10.40 3.04 0.79
CA TRP A 13 -10.45 2.04 -0.28
C TRP A 13 -11.32 2.48 -1.47
N LYS A 14 -12.47 3.10 -1.18
CA LYS A 14 -13.38 3.68 -2.17
C LYS A 14 -12.79 4.92 -2.84
N ASP A 15 -12.23 5.83 -2.06
CA ASP A 15 -11.72 7.13 -2.53
C ASP A 15 -10.51 6.95 -3.46
N VAL A 16 -9.61 6.02 -3.12
CA VAL A 16 -8.47 5.65 -3.99
C VAL A 16 -8.93 4.84 -5.21
N GLY A 17 -10.07 4.18 -5.13
CA GLY A 17 -10.64 3.38 -6.22
C GLY A 17 -10.09 1.96 -6.30
N LEU A 18 -9.48 1.43 -5.23
CA LEU A 18 -8.85 0.11 -5.21
C LEU A 18 -9.85 -1.02 -5.50
N GLY A 19 -11.06 -0.97 -4.96
CA GLY A 19 -12.07 -2.02 -5.17
C GLY A 19 -12.85 -1.95 -6.48
N ASN A 20 -12.88 -0.79 -7.13
CA ASN A 20 -13.71 -0.58 -8.32
C ASN A 20 -12.89 -0.45 -9.61
N ARG A 21 -11.64 0.04 -9.52
CA ARG A 21 -10.78 0.32 -10.67
C ARG A 21 -9.65 -0.69 -10.85
N LEU A 22 -9.36 -1.52 -9.84
CA LEU A 22 -8.42 -2.64 -9.95
C LEU A 22 -9.22 -3.94 -10.01
N SER A 23 -9.65 -4.35 -11.20
CA SER A 23 -10.46 -5.56 -11.38
C SER A 23 -9.74 -6.86 -10.97
N PHE A 24 -8.41 -6.82 -10.86
CA PHE A 24 -7.59 -7.95 -10.42
C PHE A 24 -7.43 -8.02 -8.89
N ALA A 25 -7.66 -6.90 -8.18
CA ALA A 25 -7.51 -6.86 -6.74
C ALA A 25 -8.67 -7.63 -6.07
N ARG A 26 -8.33 -8.57 -5.21
CA ARG A 26 -9.33 -9.31 -4.44
C ARG A 26 -10.01 -8.36 -3.44
N ASP A 27 -11.34 -8.27 -3.45
CA ASP A 27 -12.09 -7.48 -2.45
C ASP A 27 -12.14 -8.23 -1.11
N ARG A 28 -11.02 -8.16 -0.39
CA ARG A 28 -10.77 -8.86 0.89
C ARG A 28 -10.54 -7.88 2.03
N LEU A 29 -11.14 -6.69 1.95
CA LEU A 29 -10.96 -5.64 2.96
C LEU A 29 -11.26 -6.11 4.39
N VAL A 30 -12.28 -6.98 4.53
CA VAL A 30 -12.65 -7.58 5.82
C VAL A 30 -11.55 -8.52 6.34
N GLU A 31 -10.83 -9.21 5.46
CA GLU A 31 -9.72 -10.09 5.86
C GLU A 31 -8.59 -9.23 6.44
N TYR A 32 -8.17 -8.16 5.76
CA TYR A 32 -7.09 -7.27 6.23
C TYR A 32 -7.35 -6.63 7.59
N PHE A 33 -8.62 -6.61 8.03
CA PHE A 33 -9.02 -6.18 9.36
C PHE A 33 -8.41 -7.03 10.49
N PHE A 34 -7.84 -8.22 10.19
CA PHE A 34 -7.04 -9.00 11.16
C PHE A 34 -5.89 -8.18 11.76
N ALA A 35 -5.39 -7.16 11.04
CA ALA A 35 -4.37 -6.23 11.50
C ALA A 35 -4.75 -5.52 12.81
N THR A 36 -6.05 -5.34 13.07
CA THR A 36 -6.55 -4.77 14.32
C THR A 36 -6.32 -5.66 15.54
N GLY A 37 -6.16 -6.98 15.33
CA GLY A 37 -5.78 -7.94 16.36
C GLY A 37 -4.29 -7.89 16.72
N ILE A 38 -3.43 -7.40 15.83
CA ILE A 38 -2.00 -7.23 16.08
C ILE A 38 -1.76 -6.06 17.04
N VAL A 39 -2.48 -4.96 16.85
CA VAL A 39 -2.37 -3.75 17.67
C VAL A 39 -3.59 -3.59 18.57
N PHE A 40 -3.61 -4.35 19.67
CA PHE A 40 -4.78 -4.47 20.56
C PHE A 40 -4.99 -3.31 21.53
N LYS A 41 -3.99 -2.43 21.76
CA LYS A 41 -4.11 -1.34 22.75
C LYS A 41 -5.12 -0.27 22.30
N PRO A 42 -6.12 0.11 23.11
CA PRO A 42 -7.24 0.96 22.67
C PRO A 42 -6.84 2.31 22.04
N HIS A 43 -5.83 3.00 22.58
CA HIS A 43 -5.39 4.32 22.10
C HIS A 43 -4.65 4.30 20.75
N LEU A 44 -4.21 3.13 20.27
CA LEU A 44 -3.49 3.00 19.00
C LEU A 44 -4.44 2.87 17.79
N GLY A 45 -5.48 3.70 17.76
CA GLY A 45 -6.49 3.70 16.69
C GLY A 45 -5.89 4.00 15.32
N TYR A 46 -5.08 5.05 15.24
CA TYR A 46 -4.37 5.44 14.02
C TYR A 46 -3.45 4.32 13.51
N CYS A 47 -2.63 3.74 14.39
CA CYS A 47 -1.74 2.64 14.00
C CYS A 47 -2.51 1.44 13.44
N ARG A 48 -3.67 1.10 14.00
CA ARG A 48 -4.52 0.01 13.47
C ARG A 48 -5.07 0.34 12.08
N GLU A 49 -5.52 1.57 11.87
CA GLU A 49 -6.01 2.02 10.57
C GLU A 49 -4.92 1.92 9.51
N GLU A 50 -3.76 2.53 9.76
CA GLU A 50 -2.65 2.55 8.81
C GLU A 50 -2.06 1.17 8.56
N LEU A 51 -1.99 0.32 9.59
CA LEU A 51 -1.57 -1.07 9.42
C LEU A 51 -2.54 -1.86 8.54
N THR A 52 -3.84 -1.63 8.67
CA THR A 52 -4.87 -2.27 7.82
C THR A 52 -4.71 -1.83 6.36
N LYS A 53 -4.51 -0.52 6.11
CA LYS A 53 -4.22 0.01 4.76
C LYS A 53 -2.95 -0.61 4.17
N ALA A 54 -1.90 -0.74 4.98
CA ALA A 54 -0.64 -1.37 4.57
C ALA A 54 -0.82 -2.83 4.15
N PHE A 55 -1.52 -3.64 4.95
CA PHE A 55 -1.81 -5.04 4.56
C PHE A 55 -2.63 -5.14 3.27
N ALA A 56 -3.61 -4.26 3.11
CA ALA A 56 -4.42 -4.20 1.90
C ALA A 56 -3.55 -3.89 0.67
N LEU A 57 -2.67 -2.89 0.76
CA LEU A 57 -1.74 -2.55 -0.33
C LEU A 57 -0.77 -3.70 -0.63
N VAL A 58 -0.22 -4.35 0.39
CA VAL A 58 0.69 -5.50 0.21
C VAL A 58 0.00 -6.61 -0.57
N ALA A 59 -1.24 -6.96 -0.23
CA ALA A 59 -1.96 -8.02 -0.92
C ALA A 59 -2.35 -7.67 -2.36
N ILE A 60 -2.65 -6.40 -2.66
CA ILE A 60 -2.89 -5.96 -4.04
C ILE A 60 -1.60 -6.00 -4.85
N ILE A 61 -0.49 -5.57 -4.25
CA ILE A 61 0.83 -5.61 -4.90
C ILE A 61 1.22 -7.06 -5.17
N ASP A 62 1.02 -7.97 -4.22
CA ASP A 62 1.21 -9.42 -4.38
C ASP A 62 0.40 -9.95 -5.58
N ASP A 63 -0.91 -9.67 -5.65
CA ASP A 63 -1.75 -10.04 -6.81
C ASP A 63 -1.25 -9.44 -8.14
N PHE A 64 -0.73 -8.21 -8.09
CA PHE A 64 -0.15 -7.55 -9.26
C PHE A 64 1.12 -8.25 -9.74
N TYR A 65 2.03 -8.64 -8.85
CA TYR A 65 3.27 -9.34 -9.21
C TYR A 65 3.06 -10.81 -9.59
N ASP A 66 2.16 -11.52 -8.91
CA ASP A 66 2.02 -12.97 -9.07
C ASP A 66 1.03 -13.38 -10.18
N ILE A 67 0.03 -12.55 -10.47
CA ILE A 67 -1.08 -12.94 -11.35
C ILE A 67 -1.26 -11.98 -12.53
N TYR A 68 -1.24 -10.67 -12.28
CA TYR A 68 -1.77 -9.71 -13.26
C TYR A 68 -0.73 -9.04 -14.15
N GLY A 69 0.38 -8.57 -13.56
CA GLY A 69 1.36 -7.74 -14.25
C GLY A 69 2.23 -8.53 -15.22
N THR A 70 2.49 -7.94 -16.38
CA THR A 70 3.51 -8.46 -17.30
C THR A 70 4.92 -8.11 -16.83
N LEU A 71 5.94 -8.88 -17.21
CA LEU A 71 7.31 -8.64 -16.75
C LEU A 71 7.81 -7.21 -16.99
N ASP A 72 7.44 -6.59 -18.12
CA ASP A 72 7.77 -5.20 -18.43
C ASP A 72 7.09 -4.21 -17.47
N GLU A 73 5.82 -4.44 -17.16
CA GLU A 73 5.07 -3.64 -16.19
C GLU A 73 5.62 -3.80 -14.77
N LEU A 74 6.01 -5.02 -14.38
CA LEU A 74 6.64 -5.30 -13.09
C LEU A 74 7.99 -4.59 -12.97
N ASN A 75 8.79 -4.58 -14.04
CA ASN A 75 10.05 -3.83 -14.10
C ASN A 75 9.84 -2.33 -13.93
N LEU A 76 8.86 -1.76 -14.65
CA LEU A 76 8.49 -0.35 -14.56
C LEU A 76 8.00 0.02 -13.16
N PHE A 77 7.12 -0.78 -12.58
CA PHE A 77 6.60 -0.57 -11.23
C PHE A 77 7.71 -0.65 -10.17
N THR A 78 8.55 -1.69 -10.24
CA THR A 78 9.68 -1.88 -9.32
C THR A 78 10.64 -0.70 -9.37
N SER A 79 10.95 -0.24 -10.58
CA SER A 79 11.81 0.94 -10.77
C SER A 79 11.21 2.21 -10.17
N ALA A 80 9.89 2.41 -10.31
CA ALA A 80 9.20 3.54 -9.70
C ALA A 80 9.18 3.47 -8.16
N VAL A 81 9.05 2.28 -7.58
CA VAL A 81 9.14 2.05 -6.13
C VAL A 81 10.56 2.31 -5.60
N GLN A 82 11.59 1.95 -6.35
CA GLN A 82 12.97 2.23 -5.98
C GLN A 82 13.28 3.73 -6.01
N ARG A 83 12.90 4.42 -7.10
CA ARG A 83 13.08 5.87 -7.25
C ARG A 83 12.27 6.65 -6.22
N TRP A 84 11.05 6.19 -5.92
CA TRP A 84 10.11 6.84 -5.01
C TRP A 84 9.82 8.30 -5.40
N ASP A 85 9.44 8.51 -6.65
CA ASP A 85 9.17 9.82 -7.23
C ASP A 85 7.69 9.91 -7.64
N SER A 86 7.03 11.00 -7.25
CA SER A 86 5.67 11.35 -7.66
C SER A 86 5.48 11.38 -9.19
N ASN A 87 6.55 11.64 -9.96
CA ASN A 87 6.51 11.69 -11.43
C ASN A 87 6.85 10.34 -12.08
N ALA A 88 7.13 9.28 -11.30
CA ALA A 88 7.55 7.98 -11.84
C ALA A 88 6.45 7.21 -12.59
N MET A 89 5.23 7.77 -12.66
CA MET A 89 4.05 7.19 -13.29
C MET A 89 3.93 7.49 -14.79
N GLU A 90 4.91 8.17 -15.38
CA GLU A 90 4.94 8.39 -16.82
C GLU A 90 5.00 7.04 -17.56
N GLY A 91 4.11 6.85 -18.52
CA GLY A 91 3.98 5.59 -19.28
C GLY A 91 3.21 4.47 -18.57
N PHE A 92 2.75 4.66 -17.33
CA PHE A 92 1.96 3.63 -16.64
C PHE A 92 0.55 3.51 -17.25
N PRO A 93 -0.01 2.30 -17.39
CA PRO A 93 -1.45 2.14 -17.55
C PRO A 93 -2.17 2.64 -16.30
N GLU A 94 -3.45 3.02 -16.46
CA GLU A 94 -4.22 3.71 -15.42
C GLU A 94 -4.27 2.96 -14.09
N TYR A 95 -4.39 1.62 -14.12
CA TYR A 95 -4.43 0.81 -12.91
C TYR A 95 -3.10 0.83 -12.13
N MET A 96 -1.96 0.87 -12.83
CA MET A 96 -0.64 0.99 -12.18
C MET A 96 -0.46 2.37 -11.55
N LYS A 97 -0.99 3.43 -12.18
CA LYS A 97 -0.98 4.77 -11.59
C LYS A 97 -1.76 4.81 -10.29
N ILE A 98 -2.95 4.19 -10.28
CA ILE A 98 -3.78 4.08 -9.08
C ILE A 98 -3.03 3.32 -7.98
N LEU A 99 -2.48 2.15 -8.30
CA LEU A 99 -1.74 1.33 -7.34
C LEU A 99 -0.51 2.05 -6.78
N TYR A 100 0.30 2.67 -7.64
CA TYR A 100 1.48 3.42 -7.23
C TYR A 100 1.10 4.65 -6.39
N SER A 101 0.10 5.42 -6.81
CA SER A 101 -0.38 6.58 -6.07
C SER A 101 -0.90 6.18 -4.69
N ALA A 102 -1.63 5.07 -4.59
CA ALA A 102 -2.12 4.55 -3.33
C ALA A 102 -0.96 4.22 -2.37
N LEU A 103 0.04 3.49 -2.87
CA LEU A 103 1.24 3.13 -2.11
C LEU A 103 2.03 4.36 -1.67
N TYR A 104 2.32 5.26 -2.62
CA TYR A 104 3.12 6.46 -2.40
C TYR A 104 2.43 7.39 -1.41
N ASN A 105 1.18 7.79 -1.65
CA ASN A 105 0.47 8.75 -0.81
C ASN A 105 0.26 8.21 0.61
N THR A 106 -0.24 6.97 0.76
CA THR A 106 -0.46 6.37 2.08
C THR A 106 0.83 6.33 2.89
N THR A 107 1.95 5.92 2.28
CA THR A 107 3.24 5.84 2.97
C THR A 107 3.78 7.22 3.38
N ASN A 108 3.66 8.22 2.51
CA ASN A 108 4.10 9.59 2.83
C ASN A 108 3.20 10.23 3.90
N GLU A 109 1.89 9.99 3.88
CA GLU A 109 0.96 10.46 4.92
C GLU A 109 1.31 9.89 6.30
N VAL A 110 1.68 8.59 6.37
CA VAL A 110 2.17 7.97 7.61
C VAL A 110 3.46 8.62 8.09
N ALA A 111 4.43 8.84 7.19
CA ALA A 111 5.69 9.50 7.54
C ALA A 111 5.46 10.93 8.06
N ASP A 112 4.57 11.67 7.40
CA ASP A 112 4.19 13.03 7.78
C ASP A 112 3.49 13.09 9.12
N HIS A 113 2.63 12.12 9.41
CA HIS A 113 2.01 11.98 10.73
C HIS A 113 3.05 11.73 11.81
N ILE A 114 3.95 10.75 11.63
CA ILE A 114 5.01 10.45 12.61
C ILE A 114 5.91 11.67 12.83
N ARG A 115 6.26 12.38 11.77
CA ARG A 115 7.06 13.60 11.87
C ARG A 115 6.37 14.71 12.66
N ARG A 116 5.03 14.85 12.55
CA ARG A 116 4.26 15.84 13.31
C ARG A 116 4.11 15.46 14.79
N GLU A 117 3.82 14.19 15.09
CA GLU A 117 3.55 13.74 16.45
C GLU A 117 4.84 13.45 17.25
N GLU A 118 5.85 12.88 16.61
CA GLU A 118 7.07 12.37 17.26
C GLU A 118 8.34 13.16 16.89
N GLY A 119 8.26 14.07 15.90
CA GLY A 119 9.35 14.99 15.56
C GLY A 119 10.49 14.41 14.71
N TRP A 120 10.38 13.19 14.20
CA TRP A 120 11.42 12.55 13.37
C TRP A 120 10.86 12.02 12.03
N ASP A 121 11.73 11.96 11.02
CA ASP A 121 11.36 11.52 9.67
C ASP A 121 11.40 9.98 9.54
N ALA A 122 10.22 9.38 9.45
CA ALA A 122 10.05 7.94 9.26
C ALA A 122 10.11 7.49 7.79
N LEU A 123 10.06 8.42 6.82
CA LEU A 123 9.98 8.09 5.40
C LEU A 123 11.13 7.18 4.91
N PRO A 124 12.41 7.37 5.31
CA PRO A 124 13.49 6.49 4.88
C PRO A 124 13.28 5.03 5.30
N TYR A 125 12.70 4.80 6.48
CA TYR A 125 12.44 3.46 7.01
C TYR A 125 11.25 2.80 6.31
N LEU A 126 10.18 3.56 6.09
CA LEU A 126 9.00 3.06 5.38
C LEU A 126 9.33 2.74 3.92
N ARG A 127 10.08 3.61 3.23
CA ARG A 127 10.58 3.36 1.87
C ARG A 127 11.41 2.09 1.80
N LYS A 128 12.28 1.87 2.79
CA LYS A 128 13.09 0.65 2.87
C LYS A 128 12.20 -0.59 3.01
N ALA A 129 11.19 -0.54 3.90
CA ALA A 129 10.25 -1.64 4.09
C ALA A 129 9.48 -1.98 2.80
N VAL A 130 8.98 -0.97 2.09
CA VAL A 130 8.29 -1.16 0.81
C VAL A 130 9.22 -1.77 -0.26
N ASN A 131 10.44 -1.25 -0.38
CA ASN A 131 11.44 -1.79 -1.32
C ASN A 131 11.84 -3.24 -1.01
N SER A 132 11.94 -3.58 0.27
CA SER A 132 12.23 -4.97 0.71
C SER A 132 11.11 -5.95 0.38
N LEU A 133 9.88 -5.48 0.18
CA LEU A 133 8.75 -6.32 -0.26
C LEU A 133 8.73 -6.48 -1.78
N SER A 134 9.00 -5.42 -2.54
CA SER A 134 8.94 -5.46 -4.02
C SER A 134 10.01 -6.36 -4.66
N TYR A 135 11.20 -6.48 -4.06
CA TYR A 135 12.30 -7.24 -4.65
C TYR A 135 12.07 -8.77 -4.64
N PRO A 136 11.63 -9.39 -3.53
CA PRO A 136 11.21 -10.80 -3.53
C PRO A 136 10.07 -11.09 -4.51
N PHE A 137 9.04 -10.24 -4.58
CA PHE A 137 7.92 -10.42 -5.51
C PHE A 137 8.38 -10.38 -6.96
N PHE A 138 9.22 -9.41 -7.33
CA PHE A 138 9.79 -9.35 -8.68
C PHE A 138 10.63 -10.58 -9.01
N THR A 139 11.42 -11.05 -8.04
CA THR A 139 12.24 -12.25 -8.20
C THR A 139 11.35 -13.45 -8.49
N LEU A 140 10.31 -13.69 -7.66
CA LEU A 140 9.34 -14.78 -7.83
C LEU A 140 8.62 -14.73 -9.18
N ALA A 141 8.19 -13.56 -9.62
CA ALA A 141 7.53 -13.38 -10.92
C ALA A 141 8.46 -13.61 -12.13
N SER A 142 9.77 -13.60 -11.93
CA SER A 142 10.79 -13.78 -12.97
C SER A 142 11.34 -15.21 -13.06
N TRP A 143 10.94 -16.12 -12.15
CA TRP A 143 11.29 -17.55 -12.17
C TRP A 143 10.42 -18.30 -13.18
#